data_AF-A0A6L3V5B5-F1
#
_entry.id   AF-A0A6L3V5B5-F1
#
_cell.length_a   1.000
_cell.length_b   1.000
_cell.length_c   1.000
_cell.angle_alpha   90.00
_cell.angle_beta   90.00
_cell.angle_gamma   90.00
#
_symmetry.space_group_name_H-M   'P 1'
#
loop_
_entity.id
_entity.type
_entity.pdbx_description
1 polymer ?
#
loop_
_entity_poly.entity_id
_entity_poly.type
_entity_poly.pdbx_seq_one_letter_code
_entity_poly.pdbx_strand_id
1 'polypeptide(L)'
;MESGKEKRQLKISKKPKKQSVPNAFSAKQVAMLLRKRRIRMAPVLSTLEGVVIKGKQLGRTIGFPTANLSLTSPTPLLKLGVYGVSVTLSAKQFYGIMNIGIRPTFHDHSQISYEVHLFDFNQDIYHERLTVDLHFFVRKEISFPDKDELVQQICRDVELVRNRFALLGMKKSSQPIFCREPRGIPNQDEIPHLPDLSFVQLCEEEFGVNRGVYNVIDSWFYHKGSVDILERRNKIIHFLLYMHHSKEIKSNGRMKIGKNGLSTMFDEFLNYISI
;
A
#
# COMPACT_ATOMS: atom_id res chain seq x y z
N MET A 1 87.13 -14.57 26.49
CA MET A 1 86.77 -13.35 25.74
C MET A 1 85.71 -13.76 24.74
N GLU A 2 84.46 -13.35 24.94
CA GLU A 2 83.54 -13.14 23.81
C GLU A 2 82.35 -12.31 24.26
N SER A 3 82.14 -11.25 23.49
CA SER A 3 81.11 -10.22 23.60
C SER A 3 79.80 -10.69 22.97
N GLY A 4 78.66 -10.27 23.52
CA GLY A 4 77.40 -10.42 22.77
C GLY A 4 76.19 -9.82 23.46
N LYS A 5 75.93 -8.54 23.18
CA LYS A 5 74.83 -7.72 23.72
C LYS A 5 73.44 -8.29 23.41
N GLU A 6 72.61 -8.37 24.44
CA GLU A 6 71.18 -8.67 24.43
C GLU A 6 70.39 -7.50 23.80
N LYS A 7 69.74 -7.72 22.64
CA LYS A 7 68.83 -6.74 22.01
C LYS A 7 67.37 -7.15 22.26
N ARG A 8 66.67 -6.33 23.05
CA ARG A 8 65.21 -6.35 23.27
C ARG A 8 64.45 -6.27 21.94
N GLN A 9 63.64 -7.29 21.62
CA GLN A 9 62.66 -7.23 20.53
C GLN A 9 61.30 -6.77 21.07
N LEU A 10 60.81 -5.63 20.56
CA LEU A 10 59.43 -5.17 20.74
C LEU A 10 58.46 -6.13 20.03
N LYS A 11 57.46 -6.64 20.76
CA LYS A 11 56.33 -7.39 20.21
C LYS A 11 55.39 -6.43 19.46
N ILE A 12 55.36 -6.52 18.13
CA ILE A 12 54.29 -5.92 17.31
C ILE A 12 53.17 -6.95 17.19
N SER A 13 52.06 -6.69 17.88
CA SER A 13 50.79 -7.42 17.76
C SER A 13 50.23 -7.27 16.34
N LYS A 14 50.08 -8.39 15.62
CA LYS A 14 49.42 -8.45 14.31
C LYS A 14 47.90 -8.31 14.51
N LYS A 15 47.29 -7.26 13.94
CA LYS A 15 45.82 -7.11 13.85
C LYS A 15 45.20 -8.30 13.10
N PRO A 16 43.99 -8.78 13.47
CA PRO A 16 43.34 -9.88 12.78
C PRO A 16 42.87 -9.45 11.38
N LYS A 17 43.08 -10.35 10.40
CA LYS A 17 42.61 -10.20 9.02
C LYS A 17 41.07 -10.21 8.98
N LYS A 18 40.45 -9.17 8.41
CA LYS A 18 39.02 -9.16 8.08
C LYS A 18 38.75 -10.23 7.02
N GLN A 19 37.91 -11.21 7.32
CA GLN A 19 37.36 -12.13 6.34
C GLN A 19 36.39 -11.35 5.43
N SER A 20 36.65 -11.38 4.13
CA SER A 20 35.79 -10.81 3.08
C SER A 20 34.57 -11.71 2.88
N VAL A 21 33.39 -11.19 3.16
CA VAL A 21 32.12 -11.84 2.83
C VAL A 21 31.89 -11.72 1.31
N PRO A 22 31.56 -12.79 0.56
CA PRO A 22 31.50 -12.71 -0.90
C PRO A 22 30.15 -12.16 -1.41
N ASN A 23 30.27 -11.33 -2.46
CA ASN A 23 29.30 -10.96 -3.49
C ASN A 23 28.01 -10.22 -3.09
N ALA A 24 28.10 -8.89 -3.09
CA ALA A 24 26.96 -8.04 -3.41
C ALA A 24 26.52 -8.28 -4.86
N PHE A 25 25.23 -8.57 -5.08
CA PHE A 25 24.66 -8.67 -6.42
C PHE A 25 24.68 -7.29 -7.10
N SER A 26 25.11 -7.22 -8.36
CA SER A 26 25.07 -5.96 -9.10
C SER A 26 23.62 -5.54 -9.38
N ALA A 27 23.36 -4.23 -9.54
CA ALA A 27 22.03 -3.70 -9.86
C ALA A 27 21.40 -4.38 -11.10
N LYS A 28 22.22 -4.85 -12.05
CA LYS A 28 21.78 -5.66 -13.20
C LYS A 28 21.27 -7.04 -12.79
N GLN A 29 21.90 -7.69 -11.82
CA GLN A 29 21.48 -8.99 -11.29
C GLN A 29 20.20 -8.88 -10.45
N VAL A 30 20.05 -7.80 -9.67
CA VAL A 30 18.82 -7.49 -8.94
C VAL A 30 17.68 -7.18 -9.91
N ALA A 31 17.90 -6.32 -10.91
CA ALA A 31 16.91 -6.04 -11.96
C ALA A 31 16.53 -7.30 -12.75
N MET A 32 17.48 -8.22 -13.00
CA MET A 32 17.21 -9.51 -13.65
C MET A 32 16.43 -10.48 -12.75
N LEU A 33 16.71 -10.51 -11.44
CA LEU A 33 15.95 -11.30 -10.45
C LEU A 33 14.52 -10.77 -10.26
N LEU A 34 14.33 -9.45 -10.28
CA LEU A 34 13.02 -8.80 -10.29
C LEU A 34 12.26 -9.03 -11.61
N ARG A 35 12.96 -9.12 -12.75
CA ARG A 35 12.37 -9.53 -14.04
C ARG A 35 11.99 -11.02 -14.09
N LYS A 36 12.77 -11.87 -13.41
CA LYS A 36 12.57 -13.34 -13.36
C LYS A 36 11.51 -13.77 -12.34
N ARG A 37 11.34 -13.02 -11.25
CA ARG A 37 10.07 -13.00 -10.52
C ARG A 37 9.07 -12.26 -11.39
N ARG A 38 8.48 -12.96 -12.36
CA ARG A 38 7.15 -12.58 -12.84
C ARG A 38 6.34 -12.33 -11.58
N ILE A 39 6.11 -11.06 -11.25
CA ILE A 39 5.11 -10.69 -10.25
C ILE A 39 3.86 -11.34 -10.83
N ARG A 40 3.47 -12.48 -10.26
CA ARG A 40 2.23 -13.12 -10.66
C ARG A 40 1.21 -12.01 -10.43
N MET A 41 0.49 -11.62 -11.49
CA MET A 41 -0.67 -10.75 -11.35
C MET A 41 -1.43 -11.28 -10.13
N ALA A 42 -1.82 -10.37 -9.22
CA ALA A 42 -2.65 -10.80 -8.11
C ALA A 42 -3.78 -11.68 -8.66
N PRO A 43 -4.03 -12.86 -8.06
CA PRO A 43 -5.02 -13.77 -8.59
C PRO A 43 -6.36 -13.04 -8.67
N VAL A 44 -6.94 -13.01 -9.87
CA VAL A 44 -8.28 -12.46 -10.06
C VAL A 44 -9.26 -13.40 -9.38
N LEU A 45 -9.93 -12.92 -8.34
CA LEU A 45 -10.93 -13.66 -7.58
C LEU A 45 -12.17 -13.92 -8.45
N SER A 46 -12.57 -12.92 -9.23
CA SER A 46 -13.71 -12.97 -10.12
C SER A 46 -13.63 -11.83 -11.13
N THR A 47 -14.19 -12.05 -12.31
CA THR A 47 -14.35 -11.02 -13.34
C THR A 47 -15.84 -10.77 -13.55
N LEU A 48 -16.22 -9.50 -13.53
CA LEU A 48 -17.57 -9.04 -13.78
C LEU A 48 -17.61 -8.28 -15.10
N GLU A 49 -18.65 -8.52 -15.89
CA GLU A 49 -18.93 -7.71 -17.06
C GLU A 49 -20.27 -7.03 -16.90
N GLY A 50 -20.33 -5.74 -17.21
CA GLY A 50 -21.56 -4.99 -17.07
C GLY A 50 -21.56 -3.68 -17.84
N VAL A 51 -22.74 -3.08 -17.88
CA VAL A 51 -22.97 -1.77 -18.50
C VAL A 51 -23.17 -0.74 -17.39
N VAL A 52 -22.56 0.44 -17.55
CA VAL A 52 -22.73 1.54 -16.61
C VAL A 52 -24.15 2.10 -16.74
N ILE A 53 -24.87 2.09 -15.62
CA ILE A 53 -26.23 2.59 -15.50
C ILE A 53 -26.29 3.83 -14.59
N LYS A 54 -27.37 4.59 -14.71
CA LYS A 54 -27.62 5.74 -13.84
C LYS A 54 -28.03 5.26 -12.44
N GLY A 55 -27.21 5.58 -11.44
CA GLY A 55 -27.50 5.35 -10.02
C GLY A 55 -28.04 6.59 -9.31
N LYS A 56 -28.00 6.58 -7.97
CA LYS A 56 -28.37 7.74 -7.12
C LYS A 56 -27.36 8.89 -7.15
N GLN A 57 -26.19 8.68 -7.76
CA GLN A 57 -25.11 9.68 -7.91
C GLN A 57 -24.62 10.33 -6.59
N LEU A 58 -24.91 9.72 -5.43
CA LEU A 58 -24.53 10.25 -4.12
C LEU A 58 -23.02 10.39 -3.96
N GLY A 59 -22.24 9.46 -4.52
CA GLY A 59 -20.78 9.52 -4.53
C GLY A 59 -20.22 10.85 -5.05
N ARG A 60 -20.83 11.42 -6.09
CA ARG A 60 -20.41 12.71 -6.67
C ARG A 60 -20.54 13.86 -5.67
N THR A 61 -21.55 13.83 -4.81
CA THR A 61 -21.79 14.88 -3.79
C THR A 61 -20.79 14.85 -2.63
N ILE A 62 -20.00 13.79 -2.53
CA ILE A 62 -19.03 13.55 -1.46
C ILE A 62 -17.58 13.46 -1.98
N GLY A 63 -17.36 13.76 -3.27
CA GLY A 63 -16.04 13.73 -3.91
C GLY A 63 -15.60 12.37 -4.47
N PHE A 64 -16.44 11.34 -4.40
CA PHE A 64 -16.15 9.98 -4.88
C PHE A 64 -17.15 9.54 -5.95
N PRO A 65 -17.04 10.05 -7.19
CA PRO A 65 -17.95 9.65 -8.27
C PRO A 65 -17.88 8.14 -8.50
N THR A 66 -19.04 7.47 -8.46
CA THR A 66 -19.15 6.03 -8.69
C THR A 66 -19.97 5.72 -9.95
N ALA A 67 -19.49 4.79 -10.75
CA ALA A 67 -20.26 4.17 -11.82
C ALA A 67 -21.03 2.98 -11.26
N ASN A 68 -22.33 2.94 -11.51
CA ASN A 68 -23.18 1.82 -11.10
C ASN A 68 -23.22 0.82 -12.24
N LEU A 69 -23.05 -0.47 -11.95
CA LEU A 69 -22.99 -1.52 -12.95
C LEU A 69 -24.24 -2.39 -12.93
N SER A 70 -24.85 -2.56 -14.11
CA SER A 70 -25.78 -3.64 -14.39
C SER A 70 -25.00 -4.78 -15.01
N LEU A 71 -24.91 -5.91 -14.30
CA LEU A 71 -24.12 -7.05 -14.76
C LEU A 71 -24.80 -7.72 -15.96
N THR A 72 -23.99 -8.03 -16.97
CA THR A 72 -24.36 -8.90 -18.10
C THR A 72 -23.80 -10.32 -17.93
N SER A 73 -22.82 -10.50 -17.05
CA SER A 73 -22.32 -11.82 -16.63
C SER A 73 -23.19 -12.42 -15.52
N PRO A 74 -23.20 -13.76 -15.34
CA PRO A 74 -23.83 -14.40 -14.18
C PRO A 74 -23.31 -13.80 -12.88
N THR A 75 -24.19 -13.59 -11.91
CA THR A 75 -23.83 -13.06 -10.59
C THR A 75 -22.94 -14.06 -9.84
N PRO A 76 -21.66 -13.75 -9.59
CA PRO A 76 -20.80 -14.64 -8.82
C PRO A 76 -21.18 -14.60 -7.33
N LEU A 77 -20.89 -15.70 -6.63
CA LEU A 77 -21.08 -15.79 -5.19
C LEU A 77 -19.95 -15.04 -4.46
N LEU A 78 -20.09 -13.72 -4.33
CA LEU A 78 -19.14 -12.84 -3.65
C LEU A 78 -19.68 -12.38 -2.29
N LYS A 79 -18.78 -12.05 -1.37
CA LYS A 79 -19.14 -11.43 -0.10
C LYS A 79 -19.56 -9.99 -0.35
N LEU A 80 -20.54 -9.50 0.40
CA LEU A 80 -20.87 -8.08 0.40
C LEU A 80 -19.76 -7.26 1.05
N GLY A 81 -19.40 -6.14 0.43
CA GLY A 81 -18.35 -5.25 0.90
C GLY A 81 -17.54 -4.61 -0.22
N VAL A 82 -16.38 -4.09 0.17
CA VAL A 82 -15.48 -3.32 -0.70
C VAL A 82 -14.35 -4.21 -1.20
N TYR A 83 -14.02 -4.07 -2.48
CA TYR A 83 -12.96 -4.80 -3.17
C TYR A 83 -12.00 -3.83 -3.87
N GLY A 84 -10.73 -4.22 -3.97
CA GLY A 84 -9.78 -3.60 -4.89
C GLY A 84 -9.94 -4.22 -6.29
N VAL A 85 -10.10 -3.37 -7.31
CA VAL A 85 -10.43 -3.81 -8.67
C VAL A 85 -9.53 -3.18 -9.72
N SER A 86 -9.35 -3.88 -10.84
CA SER A 86 -8.93 -3.26 -12.09
C SER A 86 -10.09 -3.28 -13.09
N VAL A 87 -10.22 -2.22 -13.87
CA VAL A 87 -11.31 -2.05 -14.82
C VAL A 87 -10.74 -1.83 -16.21
N THR A 88 -11.23 -2.60 -17.16
CA THR A 88 -10.96 -2.39 -18.58
C THR A 88 -12.12 -1.62 -19.20
N LEU A 89 -11.82 -0.44 -19.74
CA LEU A 89 -12.73 0.44 -20.47
C LEU A 89 -12.06 0.84 -21.79
N SER A 90 -12.68 0.55 -22.93
CA SER A 90 -12.17 0.90 -24.27
C SER A 90 -10.68 0.54 -24.47
N ALA A 91 -10.29 -0.68 -24.08
CA ALA A 91 -8.90 -1.19 -24.12
C ALA A 91 -7.88 -0.47 -23.21
N LYS A 92 -8.33 0.45 -22.34
CA LYS A 92 -7.51 1.06 -21.28
C LYS A 92 -7.84 0.41 -19.95
N GLN A 93 -6.80 0.21 -19.14
CA GLN A 93 -6.93 -0.33 -17.79
C GLN A 93 -6.86 0.80 -16.77
N PHE A 94 -7.79 0.77 -15.83
CA PHE A 94 -7.89 1.66 -14.67
C PHE A 94 -7.89 0.83 -13.39
N TYR A 95 -7.58 1.45 -12.27
CA TYR A 95 -7.69 0.84 -10.94
C TYR A 95 -8.76 1.54 -10.15
N GLY A 96 -9.33 0.85 -9.18
CA GLY A 96 -10.42 1.42 -8.39
C GLY A 96 -10.77 0.61 -7.17
N ILE A 97 -11.79 1.10 -6.48
CA ILE A 97 -12.52 0.33 -5.48
C ILE A 97 -13.91 -0.02 -6.01
N MET A 98 -14.41 -1.17 -5.62
CA MET A 98 -15.77 -1.60 -5.94
C MET A 98 -16.52 -1.95 -4.66
N ASN A 99 -17.69 -1.33 -4.46
CA ASN A 99 -18.63 -1.73 -3.43
C ASN A 99 -19.66 -2.70 -4.02
N ILE A 100 -19.86 -3.83 -3.33
CA ILE A 100 -20.89 -4.81 -3.61
C ILE A 100 -21.83 -4.84 -2.41
N GLY A 101 -23.03 -4.29 -2.58
CA GLY A 101 -23.91 -4.00 -1.45
C GLY A 101 -25.38 -4.24 -1.75
N ILE A 102 -26.19 -4.36 -0.70
CA ILE A 102 -27.64 -4.53 -0.84
C ILE A 102 -28.33 -3.17 -0.96
N ARG A 103 -29.21 -3.03 -1.94
CA ARG A 103 -30.20 -1.94 -1.95
C ARG A 103 -31.42 -2.37 -1.16
N PRO A 104 -31.77 -1.68 -0.06
CA PRO A 104 -33.05 -1.88 0.58
C PRO A 104 -34.14 -1.33 -0.37
N THR A 105 -34.88 -2.23 -1.02
CA THR A 105 -36.05 -1.93 -1.85
C THR A 105 -37.32 -2.41 -1.16
N PHE A 106 -38.37 -1.59 -1.19
CA PHE A 106 -39.64 -1.86 -0.50
C PHE A 106 -40.45 -3.02 -1.11
N HIS A 107 -40.17 -3.43 -2.35
CA HIS A 107 -41.10 -4.26 -3.12
C HIS A 107 -40.57 -5.59 -3.63
N ASP A 108 -39.28 -5.87 -3.56
CA ASP A 108 -38.78 -7.19 -3.93
C ASP A 108 -37.35 -7.38 -3.47
N HIS A 109 -37.01 -8.64 -3.24
CA HIS A 109 -35.70 -9.18 -2.85
C HIS A 109 -34.51 -8.20 -2.99
N SER A 110 -33.88 -7.90 -1.85
CA SER A 110 -32.57 -7.23 -1.68
C SER A 110 -31.67 -7.27 -2.92
N GLN A 111 -31.84 -6.35 -3.87
CA GLN A 111 -31.05 -6.37 -5.10
C GLN A 111 -29.60 -6.00 -4.78
N ILE A 112 -28.67 -6.83 -5.24
CA ILE A 112 -27.24 -6.54 -5.12
C ILE A 112 -26.90 -5.43 -6.10
N SER A 113 -26.21 -4.42 -5.60
CA SER A 113 -25.68 -3.29 -6.33
C SER A 113 -24.17 -3.39 -6.43
N TYR A 114 -23.66 -2.99 -7.59
CA TYR A 114 -22.25 -3.02 -7.95
C TYR A 114 -21.84 -1.60 -8.29
N GLU A 115 -21.02 -0.98 -7.45
CA GLU A 115 -20.62 0.42 -7.60
C GLU A 115 -19.11 0.53 -7.65
N VAL A 116 -18.55 1.06 -8.73
CA VAL A 116 -17.10 1.19 -8.91
C VAL A 116 -16.69 2.66 -8.90
N HIS A 117 -15.65 2.98 -8.12
CA HIS A 117 -14.96 4.26 -8.16
C HIS A 117 -13.58 4.05 -8.79
N LEU A 118 -13.37 4.66 -9.96
CA LEU A 118 -12.10 4.61 -10.69
C LEU A 118 -11.16 5.70 -10.19
N PHE A 119 -9.91 5.33 -9.94
CA PHE A 119 -8.85 6.27 -9.57
C PHE A 119 -8.42 7.08 -10.79
N ASP A 120 -8.13 8.36 -10.55
CA ASP A 120 -7.57 9.29 -11.54
C ASP A 120 -8.42 9.38 -12.81
N PHE A 121 -9.73 9.23 -12.64
CA PHE A 121 -10.70 9.17 -13.73
C PHE A 121 -11.79 10.22 -13.53
N ASN A 122 -12.02 11.03 -14.56
CA ASN A 122 -12.93 12.19 -14.50
C ASN A 122 -13.86 12.30 -15.72
N GLN A 123 -14.00 11.22 -16.51
CA GLN A 123 -14.86 11.20 -17.68
C GLN A 123 -16.23 10.62 -17.33
N ASP A 124 -17.23 11.00 -18.11
CA ASP A 124 -18.57 10.41 -18.01
C ASP A 124 -18.63 9.15 -18.88
N ILE A 125 -19.12 8.05 -18.30
CA ILE A 125 -19.07 6.72 -18.90
C ILE A 125 -20.42 5.99 -18.86
N TYR A 126 -21.53 6.73 -18.78
CA TYR A 126 -22.85 6.11 -18.87
C TYR A 126 -22.99 5.29 -20.14
N HIS A 127 -23.63 4.14 -20.02
CA HIS A 127 -23.87 3.18 -21.10
C HIS A 127 -22.61 2.49 -21.65
N GLU A 128 -21.42 2.83 -21.17
CA GLU A 128 -20.21 2.11 -21.52
C GLU A 128 -20.17 0.71 -20.89
N ARG A 129 -19.52 -0.22 -21.59
CA ARG A 129 -19.27 -1.57 -21.09
C ARG A 129 -17.95 -1.61 -20.32
N LEU A 130 -18.00 -2.15 -19.10
CA LEU A 130 -16.83 -2.38 -18.26
C LEU A 130 -16.60 -3.87 -18.06
N THR A 131 -15.34 -4.27 -18.12
CA THR A 131 -14.86 -5.54 -17.54
C THR A 131 -14.11 -5.22 -16.26
N VAL A 132 -14.55 -5.77 -15.14
CA VAL A 132 -14.04 -5.47 -13.80
C VAL A 132 -13.46 -6.75 -13.18
N ASP A 133 -12.15 -6.76 -13.00
CA ASP A 133 -11.44 -7.83 -12.30
C ASP A 133 -11.30 -7.49 -10.82
N LEU A 134 -11.82 -8.37 -9.96
CA LEU A 134 -11.71 -8.27 -8.51
C LEU A 134 -10.43 -8.97 -8.06
N HIS A 135 -9.53 -8.23 -7.42
CA HIS A 135 -8.23 -8.76 -6.99
C HIS A 135 -8.24 -9.19 -5.53
N PHE A 136 -8.84 -8.38 -4.66
CA PHE A 136 -8.84 -8.66 -3.22
C PHE A 136 -10.00 -7.98 -2.48
N PHE A 137 -10.42 -8.62 -1.39
CA PHE A 137 -11.39 -8.06 -0.45
C PHE A 137 -10.71 -7.03 0.45
N VAL A 138 -11.35 -5.88 0.62
CA VAL A 138 -10.88 -4.77 1.47
C VAL A 138 -11.56 -4.82 2.83
N ARG A 139 -12.90 -4.84 2.86
CA ARG A 139 -13.69 -4.88 4.09
C ARG A 139 -15.15 -5.25 3.83
N LYS A 140 -15.86 -5.66 4.87
CA LYS A 140 -17.32 -5.83 4.86
C LYS A 140 -18.03 -4.48 4.74
N GLU A 141 -19.31 -4.50 4.38
CA GLU A 141 -20.17 -3.34 4.50
C GLU A 141 -20.26 -2.88 5.97
N ILE A 142 -20.30 -1.56 6.15
CA ILE A 142 -20.35 -0.88 7.46
C ILE A 142 -21.35 0.26 7.30
N SER A 143 -22.23 0.44 8.29
CA SER A 143 -23.09 1.61 8.38
C SER A 143 -22.33 2.75 9.06
N PHE A 144 -22.45 3.96 8.51
CA PHE A 144 -21.82 5.15 9.09
C PHE A 144 -22.89 6.04 9.74
N PRO A 145 -22.59 6.62 10.92
CA PRO A 145 -23.51 7.52 11.60
C PRO A 145 -23.68 8.86 10.85
N ASP A 146 -22.66 9.28 10.10
CA ASP A 146 -22.68 10.51 9.32
C ASP A 146 -21.85 10.41 8.01
N LYS A 147 -21.94 11.48 7.21
CA LYS A 147 -21.27 11.61 5.92
C LYS A 147 -19.75 11.74 6.05
N ASP A 148 -19.25 12.36 7.11
CA ASP A 148 -17.81 12.60 7.27
C ASP A 148 -17.07 11.31 7.61
N GLU A 149 -17.66 10.45 8.45
CA GLU A 149 -17.13 9.12 8.74
C GLU A 149 -17.12 8.22 7.50
N LEU A 150 -18.17 8.29 6.67
CA LEU A 150 -18.23 7.59 5.38
C LEU A 150 -17.08 8.05 4.46
N VAL A 151 -16.93 9.36 4.27
CA VAL A 151 -15.87 9.94 3.44
C VAL A 151 -14.49 9.52 3.95
N GLN A 152 -14.26 9.62 5.26
CA GLN A 152 -13.01 9.19 5.88
C GLN A 152 -12.76 7.69 5.68
N GLN A 153 -13.78 6.84 5.71
CA GLN A 153 -13.58 5.42 5.45
C GLN A 153 -13.28 5.16 3.97
N ILE A 154 -13.99 5.78 3.04
CA ILE A 154 -13.73 5.63 1.60
C ILE A 154 -12.29 6.04 1.28
N CYS A 155 -11.83 7.15 1.85
CA CYS A 155 -10.44 7.58 1.77
C CYS A 155 -9.45 6.49 2.18
N ARG A 156 -9.66 5.90 3.36
CA ARG A 156 -8.82 4.80 3.85
C ARG A 156 -8.87 3.60 2.91
N ASP A 157 -10.04 3.29 2.36
CA ASP A 157 -10.19 2.18 1.40
C ASP A 157 -9.43 2.44 0.09
N VAL A 158 -9.50 3.67 -0.45
CA VAL A 158 -8.77 4.08 -1.67
C VAL A 158 -7.27 4.01 -1.46
N GLU A 159 -6.77 4.56 -0.35
CA GLU A 159 -5.34 4.56 -0.02
C GLU A 159 -4.81 3.15 0.18
N LEU A 160 -5.55 2.31 0.91
CA LEU A 160 -5.28 0.89 1.10
C LEU A 160 -5.13 0.18 -0.25
N VAL A 161 -6.09 0.37 -1.16
CA VAL A 161 -6.11 -0.30 -2.47
C VAL A 161 -4.98 0.21 -3.37
N ARG A 162 -4.73 1.52 -3.41
CA ARG A 162 -3.59 2.10 -4.14
C ARG A 162 -2.26 1.51 -3.67
N ASN A 163 -2.05 1.47 -2.35
CA ASN A 163 -0.84 0.91 -1.74
C ASN A 163 -0.65 -0.56 -2.12
N ARG A 164 -1.72 -1.36 -2.06
CA ARG A 164 -1.66 -2.77 -2.41
C ARG A 164 -1.36 -2.99 -3.89
N PHE A 165 -1.99 -2.23 -4.79
CA PHE A 165 -1.67 -2.31 -6.22
C PHE A 165 -0.22 -1.87 -6.54
N ALA A 166 0.29 -0.83 -5.88
CA ALA A 166 1.67 -0.39 -6.05
C ALA A 166 2.67 -1.47 -5.63
N LEU A 167 2.42 -2.15 -4.50
CA LEU A 167 3.24 -3.27 -4.02
C LEU A 167 3.19 -4.49 -4.94
N LEU A 168 2.07 -4.69 -5.64
CA LEU A 168 1.90 -5.71 -6.68
C LEU A 168 2.52 -5.31 -8.03
N GLY A 169 3.30 -4.22 -8.10
CA GLY A 169 3.97 -3.76 -9.32
C GLY A 169 3.02 -3.26 -10.41
N MET A 170 1.77 -2.97 -10.05
CA MET A 170 0.79 -2.37 -10.95
C MET A 170 0.99 -0.85 -10.98
N LYS A 171 0.75 -0.20 -12.14
CA LYS A 171 1.12 1.22 -12.37
C LYS A 171 0.59 2.12 -11.24
N LYS A 172 1.47 2.95 -10.70
CA LYS A 172 1.12 3.99 -9.71
C LYS A 172 0.12 4.97 -10.33
N SER A 173 -0.96 5.22 -9.59
CA SER A 173 -1.85 6.36 -9.76
C SER A 173 -1.08 7.65 -9.42
N SER A 174 -1.41 8.73 -10.12
CA SER A 174 -0.85 10.08 -10.03
C SER A 174 -1.48 10.96 -8.93
N GLN A 175 -2.50 10.47 -8.24
CA GLN A 175 -3.18 11.18 -7.16
C GLN A 175 -2.61 10.79 -5.79
N PRO A 176 -2.62 11.72 -4.81
CA PRO A 176 -2.01 11.47 -3.53
C PRO A 176 -2.66 10.28 -2.78
N ILE A 177 -1.81 9.43 -2.22
CA ILE A 177 -2.01 8.49 -1.10
C ILE A 177 -2.59 9.18 0.16
N PHE A 178 -2.89 10.48 0.16
CA PHE A 178 -3.57 11.14 1.27
C PHE A 178 -4.84 11.83 0.78
N CYS A 179 -5.96 11.51 1.40
CA CYS A 179 -7.24 12.16 1.18
C CYS A 179 -7.36 13.58 1.76
N ARG A 180 -6.39 13.99 2.57
CA ARG A 180 -6.16 15.38 2.97
C ARG A 180 -4.77 15.74 2.49
N GLU A 181 -4.60 16.82 1.74
CA GLU A 181 -3.27 17.38 1.52
C GLU A 181 -2.69 17.75 2.89
N PRO A 182 -1.62 17.07 3.36
CA PRO A 182 -0.93 17.52 4.55
C PRO A 182 -0.21 18.81 4.16
N ARG A 183 -0.45 19.88 4.91
CA ARG A 183 0.05 21.22 4.58
C ARG A 183 1.58 21.19 4.48
N GLY A 184 2.10 21.26 3.25
CA GLY A 184 3.53 21.45 2.98
C GLY A 184 4.35 20.18 2.64
N ILE A 185 3.74 19.03 2.36
CA ILE A 185 4.51 17.86 1.89
C ILE A 185 4.79 17.96 0.37
N PRO A 186 6.03 17.71 -0.10
CA PRO A 186 6.34 17.62 -1.52
C PRO A 186 5.58 16.49 -2.23
N ASN A 187 5.53 16.50 -3.56
CA ASN A 187 4.81 15.49 -4.33
C ASN A 187 5.23 14.06 -3.90
N GLN A 188 4.32 13.10 -3.89
CA GLN A 188 4.54 11.79 -3.27
C GLN A 188 5.67 10.98 -3.89
N ASP A 189 5.88 11.16 -5.19
CA ASP A 189 7.01 10.54 -5.88
C ASP A 189 8.36 11.17 -5.47
N GLU A 190 8.37 12.32 -4.81
CA GLU A 190 9.55 13.00 -4.28
C GLU A 190 9.85 12.62 -2.83
N ILE A 191 8.85 12.15 -2.06
CA ILE A 191 9.02 11.82 -0.63
C ILE A 191 10.15 10.82 -0.40
N PRO A 192 10.25 9.68 -1.11
CA PRO A 192 11.37 8.74 -0.93
C PRO A 192 12.74 9.35 -1.24
N HIS A 193 12.78 10.41 -2.06
CA HIS A 193 13.99 11.10 -2.50
C HIS A 193 14.42 12.24 -1.57
N LEU A 194 13.65 12.52 -0.51
CA LEU A 194 14.02 13.52 0.49
C LEU A 194 15.40 13.21 1.11
N PRO A 195 16.16 14.23 1.54
CA PRO A 195 17.32 14.02 2.39
C PRO A 195 16.93 13.21 3.65
N ASP A 196 17.85 12.38 4.15
CA ASP A 196 17.59 11.47 5.28
C ASP A 196 16.96 12.14 6.49
N LEU A 197 17.46 13.32 6.85
CA LEU A 197 16.93 14.09 7.97
C LEU A 197 15.48 14.51 7.72
N SER A 198 15.19 15.04 6.54
CA SER A 198 13.85 15.47 6.14
C SER A 198 12.87 14.30 6.04
N PHE A 199 13.32 13.14 5.56
CA PHE A 199 12.49 11.93 5.49
C PHE A 199 12.10 11.43 6.89
N VAL A 200 13.06 11.39 7.81
CA VAL A 200 12.82 10.96 9.20
C VAL A 200 11.90 11.96 9.92
N GLN A 201 12.12 13.26 9.69
CA GLN A 201 11.28 14.30 10.25
C GLN A 201 9.84 14.22 9.75
N LEU A 202 9.63 13.97 8.45
CA LEU A 202 8.31 13.69 7.90
C LEU A 202 7.67 12.44 8.55
N CYS A 203 8.44 11.38 8.76
CA CYS A 203 7.94 10.19 9.48
C CYS A 203 7.49 10.51 10.92
N GLU A 204 8.22 11.40 11.60
CA GLU A 204 7.91 11.82 12.96
C GLU A 204 6.68 12.72 13.03
N GLU A 205 6.58 13.70 12.14
CA GLU A 205 5.49 14.69 12.10
C GLU A 205 4.15 14.07 11.67
N GLU A 206 4.17 13.26 10.60
CA GLU A 206 2.94 12.72 10.00
C GLU A 206 2.45 11.43 10.67
N PHE A 207 3.38 10.61 11.19
CA PHE A 207 3.05 9.29 11.73
C PHE A 207 3.40 9.13 13.21
N GLY A 208 3.98 10.16 13.85
CA GLY A 208 4.35 10.11 15.26
C GLY A 208 5.45 9.08 15.56
N VAL A 209 6.29 8.77 14.57
CA VAL A 209 7.36 7.76 14.68
C VAL A 209 8.68 8.44 15.00
N ASN A 210 9.14 8.29 16.24
CA ASN A 210 10.44 8.81 16.63
C ASN A 210 11.59 8.07 15.92
N ARG A 211 12.76 8.70 15.90
CA ARG A 211 13.97 8.19 15.23
C ARG A 211 14.37 6.76 15.66
N GLY A 212 14.17 6.40 16.92
CA GLY A 212 14.50 5.05 17.42
C GLY A 212 13.61 3.99 16.79
N VAL A 213 12.30 4.24 16.74
CA VAL A 213 11.33 3.33 16.11
C VAL A 213 11.55 3.28 14.59
N TYR A 214 11.78 4.43 13.95
CA TYR A 214 12.13 4.49 12.54
C TYR A 214 13.32 3.59 12.20
N ASN A 215 14.41 3.67 12.97
CA ASN A 215 15.60 2.86 12.73
C ASN A 215 15.32 1.35 12.82
N VAL A 216 14.42 0.94 13.72
CA VAL A 216 13.99 -0.46 13.83
C VAL A 216 13.21 -0.88 12.59
N ILE A 217 12.29 -0.04 12.11
CA ILE A 217 11.52 -0.29 10.88
C ILE A 217 12.43 -0.38 9.66
N ASP A 218 13.32 0.60 9.48
CA ASP A 218 14.30 0.64 8.39
C ASP A 218 15.19 -0.61 8.41
N SER A 219 15.77 -0.93 9.57
CA SER A 219 16.61 -2.13 9.74
C SER A 219 15.85 -3.41 9.41
N TRP A 220 14.59 -3.51 9.84
CA TRP A 220 13.76 -4.68 9.54
C TRP A 220 13.56 -4.86 8.03
N PHE A 221 13.18 -3.81 7.30
CA PHE A 221 13.00 -3.88 5.84
C PHE A 221 14.31 -4.16 5.11
N TYR A 222 15.43 -3.62 5.61
CA TYR A 222 16.77 -3.90 5.09
C TYR A 222 17.10 -5.40 5.22
N HIS A 223 16.90 -5.99 6.39
CA HIS A 223 17.15 -7.41 6.63
C HIS A 223 16.21 -8.34 5.86
N LYS A 224 15.02 -7.87 5.48
CA LYS A 224 14.10 -8.57 4.58
C LYS A 224 14.43 -8.42 3.09
N GLY A 225 15.54 -7.76 2.75
CA GLY A 225 16.08 -7.68 1.40
C GLY A 225 15.79 -6.37 0.66
N SER A 226 15.20 -5.36 1.32
CA SER A 226 15.00 -4.03 0.74
C SER A 226 16.30 -3.22 0.88
N VAL A 227 17.32 -3.59 0.11
CA VAL A 227 18.66 -2.99 0.20
C VAL A 227 18.67 -1.58 -0.40
N ASP A 228 17.93 -1.38 -1.49
CA ASP A 228 17.76 -0.07 -2.13
C ASP A 228 17.02 0.89 -1.21
N ILE A 229 17.55 2.11 -1.07
CA ILE A 229 17.03 3.11 -0.13
C ILE A 229 15.64 3.62 -0.56
N LEU A 230 15.40 3.80 -1.85
CA LEU A 230 14.12 4.31 -2.34
C LEU A 230 13.05 3.23 -2.20
N GLU A 231 13.35 1.99 -2.56
CA GLU A 231 12.47 0.84 -2.33
C GLU A 231 12.13 0.70 -0.85
N ARG A 232 13.14 0.79 0.02
CA ARG A 232 12.96 0.68 1.47
C ARG A 232 12.10 1.80 2.03
N ARG A 233 12.36 3.04 1.63
CA ARG A 233 11.56 4.20 2.04
C ARG A 233 10.11 4.13 1.58
N ASN A 234 9.87 3.68 0.35
CA ASN A 234 8.51 3.42 -0.12
C ASN A 234 7.82 2.38 0.78
N LYS A 235 8.48 1.27 1.10
CA LYS A 235 7.92 0.24 2.00
C LYS A 235 7.69 0.76 3.42
N ILE A 236 8.59 1.59 3.95
CA ILE A 236 8.42 2.26 5.25
C ILE A 236 7.17 3.13 5.21
N ILE A 237 7.01 4.00 4.20
CA ILE A 237 5.81 4.84 4.05
C ILE A 237 4.55 3.97 3.99
N HIS A 238 4.53 2.93 3.16
CA HIS A 238 3.39 2.02 3.06
C HIS A 238 3.06 1.32 4.38
N PHE A 239 4.07 0.91 5.14
CA PHE A 239 3.90 0.35 6.46
C PHE A 239 3.32 1.37 7.44
N LEU A 240 3.87 2.59 7.49
CA LEU A 240 3.38 3.64 8.37
C LEU A 240 1.94 4.06 8.04
N LEU A 241 1.61 4.14 6.76
CA LEU A 241 0.23 4.35 6.29
C LEU A 241 -0.70 3.21 6.71
N TYR A 242 -0.26 1.95 6.56
CA TYR A 242 -1.04 0.80 7.03
C TYR A 242 -1.32 0.90 8.54
N MET A 243 -0.30 1.23 9.34
CA MET A 243 -0.43 1.42 10.79
C MET A 243 -1.33 2.61 11.16
N HIS A 244 -1.28 3.69 10.38
CA HIS A 244 -2.15 4.85 10.55
C HIS A 244 -3.63 4.47 10.33
N HIS A 245 -3.91 3.64 9.32
CA HIS A 245 -5.26 3.20 8.98
C HIS A 245 -5.84 2.13 9.89
N SER A 246 -4.99 1.26 10.47
CA SER A 246 -5.42 0.18 11.36
C SER A 246 -5.83 0.63 12.78
N LYS A 247 -5.90 1.95 13.03
CA LYS A 247 -6.23 2.58 14.33
C LYS A 247 -5.27 2.23 15.49
N GLU A 248 -3.97 2.15 15.21
CA GLU A 248 -2.93 2.03 16.25
C GLU A 248 -2.22 3.35 16.60
N ILE A 249 -2.91 4.49 16.57
CA ILE A 249 -2.35 5.79 17.01
C ILE A 249 -3.13 6.29 18.22
N LYS A 250 -2.42 6.71 19.29
CA LYS A 250 -3.04 7.35 20.47
C LYS A 250 -3.71 8.66 20.07
N SER A 251 -4.65 9.16 20.87
CA SER A 251 -5.24 10.51 20.71
C SER A 251 -4.23 11.66 20.69
N ASN A 252 -2.96 11.41 21.04
CA ASN A 252 -1.86 12.36 21.00
C ASN A 252 -0.93 12.21 19.78
N GLY A 253 -1.32 11.44 18.75
CA GLY A 253 -0.57 11.32 17.49
C GLY A 253 0.61 10.34 17.51
N ARG A 254 0.95 9.73 18.65
CA ARG A 254 2.06 8.75 18.73
C ARG A 254 1.62 7.34 18.35
N MET A 255 2.42 6.66 17.54
CA MET A 255 2.23 5.26 17.15
C MET A 255 2.24 4.35 18.40
N LYS A 256 1.19 3.52 18.55
CA LYS A 256 1.03 2.58 19.66
C LYS A 256 1.68 1.26 19.27
N ILE A 257 2.81 0.94 19.87
CA ILE A 257 3.39 -0.41 19.77
C ILE A 257 2.55 -1.33 20.66
N GLY A 258 1.72 -2.19 20.07
CA GLY A 258 0.89 -3.17 20.78
C GLY A 258 1.68 -4.11 21.70
N LYS A 259 0.97 -4.84 22.59
CA LYS A 259 1.59 -5.75 23.60
C LYS A 259 2.54 -6.79 23.00
N ASN A 260 2.41 -7.10 21.71
CA ASN A 260 3.18 -8.12 21.00
C ASN A 260 4.38 -7.55 20.22
N GLY A 261 4.59 -6.23 20.23
CA GLY A 261 5.75 -5.57 19.62
C GLY A 261 5.67 -5.35 18.10
N LEU A 262 6.71 -4.73 17.54
CA LEU A 262 6.81 -4.36 16.11
C LEU A 262 6.83 -5.59 15.17
N SER A 263 7.36 -6.73 15.62
CA SER A 263 7.49 -7.92 14.76
C SER A 263 6.13 -8.43 14.29
N THR A 264 5.14 -8.49 15.18
CA THR A 264 3.78 -8.92 14.83
C THR A 264 3.13 -7.96 13.85
N MET A 265 3.36 -6.66 14.01
CA MET A 265 2.84 -5.65 13.06
C MET A 265 3.43 -5.82 11.67
N PHE A 266 4.72 -6.16 11.59
CA PHE A 266 5.33 -6.47 10.30
C PHE A 266 4.77 -7.74 9.69
N ASP A 267 4.53 -8.80 10.47
CA ASP A 267 3.95 -10.03 9.95
C ASP A 267 2.50 -9.81 9.49
N GLU A 268 1.72 -9.00 10.22
CA GLU A 268 0.38 -8.57 9.81
C GLU A 268 0.43 -7.74 8.52
N PHE A 269 1.35 -6.79 8.43
CA PHE A 269 1.58 -6.00 7.21
C PHE A 269 2.00 -6.90 6.04
N LEU A 270 2.92 -7.86 6.26
CA LEU A 270 3.34 -8.83 5.25
C LEU A 270 2.19 -9.71 4.79
N ASN A 271 1.32 -10.16 5.70
CA ASN A 271 0.12 -10.91 5.35
C ASN A 271 -0.88 -10.04 4.57
N TYR A 272 -1.06 -8.79 5.00
CA TYR A 272 -1.89 -7.81 4.32
C TYR A 272 -1.47 -7.57 2.86
N ILE A 273 -0.16 -7.62 2.57
CA ILE A 273 0.38 -7.46 1.20
C ILE A 273 0.45 -8.78 0.41
N SER A 274 0.36 -9.95 1.07
CA SER A 274 0.56 -11.27 0.44
C SER A 274 -0.74 -12.02 0.11
N ILE A 275 -1.88 -11.58 0.64
CA ILE A 275 -3.22 -12.02 0.24
C ILE A 275 -3.63 -11.25 -1.02
#